data_AF-A0A0W1RKF2-F1
#
_entry.id   AF-A0A0W1RKF2-F1
#
_cell.length_a   1.000
_cell.length_b   1.000
_cell.length_c   1.000
_cell.angle_alpha   90.00
_cell.angle_beta   90.00
_cell.angle_gamma   90.00
#
_symmetry.space_group_name_H-M   'P 1'
#
loop_
_entity.id
_entity.type
_entity.pdbx_description
1 polymer ?
#
loop_
_entity_poly.entity_id
_entity_poly.type
_entity_poly.pdbx_seq_one_letter_code
_entity_poly.pdbx_strand_id
1 'polypeptide(L)'
;YDAVDDPSAFVFFGVAPCNVGLDYDWDRTPAFLGTGIWNEKPDRPLPIDKAEQVFERLGLDPVNTFRKEVNVRDFHPDRYVIPDSAWYDGPAAGVVVENRRGGSAVLRNDDVEAAAIADPIRDTSSQCVAELVTEPRVDRARERIESVGKAVTTTEVQTRVFESIVREEYARLDAGGTDLDALRSSIGSIVSKKLGTAGESE
;
A
#
# COMPACT_ATOMS: atom_id res chain seq x y z
N TYR A 1 -25.71 2.19 10.16
CA TYR A 1 -25.80 2.91 8.87
C TYR A 1 -26.31 1.90 7.87
N ASP A 2 -27.36 2.26 7.15
CA ASP A 2 -27.99 1.40 6.15
C ASP A 2 -27.13 1.29 4.90
N ALA A 3 -27.32 0.20 4.15
CA ALA A 3 -26.73 0.02 2.83
C ALA A 3 -27.15 1.17 1.89
N VAL A 4 -26.24 1.61 1.02
CA VAL A 4 -26.54 2.66 0.03
C VAL A 4 -27.29 2.07 -1.16
N ASP A 5 -28.23 2.82 -1.72
CA ASP A 5 -29.05 2.36 -2.85
C ASP A 5 -28.25 2.17 -4.14
N ASP A 6 -27.19 2.98 -4.33
CA ASP A 6 -26.32 2.95 -5.50
C ASP A 6 -24.84 3.04 -5.07
N PRO A 7 -24.12 1.90 -5.00
CA PRO A 7 -22.70 1.90 -4.66
C PRO A 7 -21.83 2.48 -5.77
N SER A 8 -22.31 2.55 -7.02
CA SER A 8 -21.53 3.07 -8.15
C SER A 8 -21.39 4.60 -8.12
N ALA A 9 -22.25 5.29 -7.36
CA ALA A 9 -22.16 6.72 -7.11
C ALA A 9 -20.97 7.14 -6.23
N PHE A 10 -20.14 6.19 -5.76
CA PHE A 10 -19.01 6.45 -4.88
C PHE A 10 -17.68 6.10 -5.55
N VAL A 11 -16.73 7.03 -5.50
CA VAL A 11 -15.34 6.81 -5.95
C VAL A 11 -14.41 6.86 -4.76
N PHE A 12 -13.65 5.79 -4.56
CA PHE A 12 -12.67 5.68 -3.47
C PHE A 12 -11.30 6.13 -3.98
N PHE A 13 -10.68 7.06 -3.26
CA PHE A 13 -9.30 7.47 -3.49
C PHE A 13 -8.39 6.91 -2.43
N GLY A 14 -7.14 6.66 -2.81
CA GLY A 14 -6.12 6.27 -1.88
C GLY A 14 -4.75 6.21 -2.51
N VAL A 15 -3.77 5.86 -1.69
CA VAL A 15 -2.39 5.63 -2.10
C VAL A 15 -2.07 4.15 -1.95
N ALA A 16 -1.37 3.59 -2.93
CA ALA A 16 -0.80 2.24 -2.86
C ALA A 16 0.69 2.40 -2.53
N PRO A 17 1.12 2.24 -1.25
CA PRO A 17 2.49 2.52 -0.87
C PRO A 17 3.44 1.56 -1.59
N CYS A 18 4.47 2.06 -2.25
CA CYS A 18 5.50 1.25 -2.90
C CYS A 18 6.89 1.73 -2.50
N ASN A 19 7.89 0.87 -2.65
CA ASN A 19 9.25 1.23 -2.31
C ASN A 19 9.79 2.20 -3.35
N VAL A 20 9.85 3.47 -2.96
CA VAL A 20 10.43 4.58 -3.73
C VAL A 20 11.64 5.16 -2.99
N GLY A 21 12.40 4.31 -2.30
CA GLY A 21 13.56 4.70 -1.51
C GLY A 21 13.28 4.89 -0.01
N LEU A 22 12.08 4.53 0.45
CA LEU A 22 11.77 4.42 1.88
C LEU A 22 11.49 2.96 2.22
N ASP A 23 12.22 2.45 3.21
CA ASP A 23 12.04 1.09 3.69
C ASP A 23 10.90 1.06 4.71
N TYR A 24 9.67 0.97 4.18
CA TYR A 24 8.49 0.78 5.00
C TYR A 24 8.60 -0.54 5.78
N ASP A 25 7.97 -0.60 6.95
CA ASP A 25 7.65 -1.86 7.59
C ASP A 25 6.57 -2.56 6.74
N TRP A 26 6.99 -3.38 5.78
CA TRP A 26 6.11 -4.02 4.81
C TRP A 26 5.16 -5.06 5.43
N ASP A 27 5.46 -5.52 6.64
CA ASP A 27 4.60 -6.43 7.38
C ASP A 27 3.40 -5.67 7.94
N ARG A 28 3.65 -4.45 8.42
CA ARG A 28 2.63 -3.57 8.98
C ARG A 28 1.91 -2.71 7.94
N THR A 29 2.58 -2.29 6.87
CA THR A 29 2.07 -1.25 5.97
C THR A 29 1.00 -1.81 5.02
N PRO A 30 -0.23 -1.26 5.02
CA PRO A 30 -1.32 -1.70 4.14
C PRO A 30 -0.97 -1.55 2.66
N ALA A 31 -1.49 -2.44 1.82
CA ALA A 31 -1.32 -2.36 0.37
C ALA A 31 -2.03 -1.16 -0.25
N PHE A 32 -3.01 -0.61 0.47
CA PHE A 32 -3.79 0.56 0.09
C PHE A 32 -4.15 1.35 1.34
N LEU A 33 -3.95 2.65 1.30
CA LEU A 33 -4.39 3.60 2.33
C LEU A 33 -5.43 4.55 1.73
N GLY A 34 -6.62 4.56 2.29
CA GLY A 34 -7.72 5.40 1.85
C GLY A 34 -7.48 6.88 2.16
N THR A 35 -7.63 7.76 1.17
CA THR A 35 -7.45 9.22 1.35
C THR A 35 -8.75 10.00 1.29
N GLY A 36 -9.78 9.48 0.63
CA GLY A 36 -11.05 10.17 0.52
C GLY A 36 -12.06 9.39 -0.31
N ILE A 37 -13.31 9.84 -0.27
CA ILE A 37 -14.41 9.23 -1.01
C ILE A 37 -15.20 10.34 -1.69
N TRP A 38 -15.32 10.31 -3.02
CA TRP A 38 -16.28 11.15 -3.75
C TRP A 38 -17.67 10.52 -3.68
N ASN A 39 -18.69 11.36 -3.58
CA ASN A 39 -20.06 10.96 -3.82
C ASN A 39 -20.64 11.82 -4.94
N GLU A 40 -21.04 11.19 -6.06
CA GLU A 40 -21.64 11.85 -7.23
C GLU A 40 -22.95 12.57 -6.91
N LYS A 41 -23.66 12.18 -5.86
CA LYS A 41 -24.91 12.83 -5.41
C LYS A 41 -24.82 13.06 -3.90
N PRO A 42 -24.23 14.19 -3.45
CA PRO A 42 -24.45 15.52 -4.03
C PRO A 42 -23.23 16.16 -4.72
N ASP A 43 -22.42 15.36 -5.43
CA ASP A 43 -21.23 15.78 -6.19
C ASP A 43 -20.17 16.49 -5.33
N ARG A 44 -19.72 15.81 -4.29
CA ARG A 44 -18.68 16.32 -3.38
C ARG A 44 -17.96 15.20 -2.63
N PRO A 45 -16.78 15.48 -2.04
CA PRO A 45 -16.14 14.55 -1.13
C PRO A 45 -17.00 14.33 0.12
N LEU A 46 -16.96 13.10 0.65
CA LEU A 46 -17.45 12.84 1.99
C LEU A 46 -16.58 13.57 3.03
N PRO A 47 -17.15 14.04 4.16
CA PRO A 47 -16.36 14.51 5.28
C PRO A 47 -15.36 13.45 5.73
N ILE A 48 -14.14 13.85 6.11
CA ILE A 48 -13.04 12.94 6.45
C ILE A 48 -13.44 11.88 7.48
N ASP A 49 -14.15 12.26 8.55
CA ASP A 49 -14.61 11.31 9.59
C ASP A 49 -15.55 10.23 9.03
N LYS A 50 -16.36 10.59 8.03
CA LYS A 50 -17.27 9.66 7.38
C LYS A 50 -16.52 8.77 6.40
N ALA A 51 -15.52 9.30 5.69
CA ALA A 51 -14.68 8.51 4.81
C ALA A 51 -13.86 7.48 5.59
N GLU A 52 -13.19 7.88 6.67
CA GLU A 52 -12.44 6.99 7.57
C GLU A 52 -13.31 5.83 8.08
N GLN A 53 -14.49 6.12 8.63
CA GLN A 53 -15.42 5.08 9.10
C GLN A 53 -15.86 4.12 7.99
N VAL A 54 -15.96 4.58 6.74
CA VAL A 54 -16.30 3.71 5.61
C VAL A 54 -15.13 2.81 5.26
N PHE A 55 -13.91 3.33 5.21
CA PHE A 55 -12.71 2.50 5.00
C PHE A 55 -12.59 1.42 6.08
N GLU A 56 -12.66 1.80 7.36
CA GLU A 56 -12.55 0.86 8.49
C GLU A 56 -13.60 -0.25 8.43
N ARG A 57 -14.85 0.07 8.09
CA ARG A 57 -15.93 -0.92 7.95
C ARG A 57 -15.73 -1.87 6.77
N LEU A 58 -15.02 -1.44 5.74
CA LEU A 58 -14.64 -2.29 4.61
C LEU A 58 -13.37 -3.10 4.89
N GLY A 59 -12.79 -2.99 6.09
CA GLY A 59 -11.52 -3.63 6.44
C GLY A 59 -10.33 -3.00 5.71
N LEU A 60 -10.43 -1.72 5.35
CA LEU A 60 -9.36 -0.93 4.74
C LEU A 60 -8.86 0.12 5.73
N ASP A 61 -7.58 0.41 5.65
CA ASP A 61 -6.95 1.43 6.48
C ASP A 61 -7.05 2.80 5.79
N PRO A 62 -7.60 3.84 6.44
CA PRO A 62 -7.42 5.21 5.98
C PRO A 62 -5.99 5.70 6.24
N VAL A 63 -5.57 6.76 5.56
CA VAL A 63 -4.34 7.49 5.93
C VAL A 63 -4.43 8.01 7.36
N ASN A 64 -3.27 8.10 8.04
CA ASN A 64 -3.24 8.54 9.43
C ASN A 64 -3.67 10.00 9.57
N THR A 65 -4.71 10.23 10.36
CA THR A 65 -5.12 11.58 10.76
C THR A 65 -4.46 11.97 12.07
N PHE A 66 -3.55 12.95 12.02
CA PHE A 66 -2.81 13.40 13.21
C PHE A 66 -3.55 14.45 14.04
N ARG A 67 -4.33 15.33 13.38
CA ARG A 67 -5.13 16.37 14.03
C ARG A 67 -6.40 16.64 13.24
N LYS A 68 -7.49 16.88 13.95
CA LYS A 68 -8.78 17.29 13.38
C LYS A 68 -9.17 18.66 13.91
N GLU A 69 -9.88 19.42 13.09
CA GLU A 69 -10.53 20.68 13.48
C GLU A 69 -9.59 21.75 14.06
N VAL A 70 -8.38 21.87 13.52
CA VAL A 70 -7.43 22.93 13.93
C VAL A 70 -7.98 24.30 13.52
N ASN A 71 -8.01 25.24 14.46
CA ASN A 71 -8.42 26.61 14.15
C ASN A 71 -7.41 27.25 13.19
N VAL A 72 -7.89 27.96 12.17
CA VAL A 72 -7.03 28.62 11.17
C VAL A 72 -6.04 29.59 11.82
N ARG A 73 -6.40 30.23 12.93
CA ARG A 73 -5.52 31.17 13.65
C ARG A 73 -4.35 30.48 14.35
N ASP A 74 -4.50 29.19 14.63
CA ASP A 74 -3.51 28.37 15.35
C ASP A 74 -2.72 27.47 14.38
N PHE A 75 -3.02 27.52 13.08
CA PHE A 75 -2.31 26.77 12.05
C PHE A 75 -1.34 27.69 11.29
N HIS A 76 -0.05 27.45 11.51
CA HIS A 76 1.05 28.15 10.86
C HIS A 76 1.87 27.15 10.04
N PRO A 77 1.71 27.11 8.70
CA PRO A 77 2.36 26.10 7.87
C PRO A 77 3.89 26.18 7.93
N ASP A 78 4.44 27.39 8.09
CA ASP A 78 5.88 27.66 8.26
C ASP A 78 6.46 27.15 9.59
N ARG A 79 5.62 26.79 10.55
CA ARG A 79 6.02 26.31 11.89
C ARG A 79 5.48 24.92 12.20
N TYR A 80 4.83 24.28 11.23
CA TYR A 80 4.23 22.98 11.43
C TYR A 80 5.32 21.91 11.46
N VAL A 81 5.44 21.22 12.58
CA VAL A 81 6.36 20.08 12.73
C VAL A 81 5.68 18.85 12.13
N ILE A 82 6.31 18.27 11.11
CA ILE A 82 5.83 17.05 10.46
C ILE A 82 6.00 15.88 11.44
N PRO A 83 4.94 15.09 11.69
CA PRO A 83 4.98 14.00 12.67
C PRO A 83 5.76 12.79 12.16
N ASP A 84 6.05 11.87 13.07
CA ASP A 84 6.60 10.56 12.73
C ASP A 84 5.63 9.72 11.90
N SER A 85 6.21 8.90 11.03
CA SER A 85 5.48 7.93 10.22
C SER A 85 4.93 6.81 11.09
N ALA A 86 3.70 6.38 10.81
CA ALA A 86 3.14 5.18 11.43
C ALA A 86 3.67 3.88 10.78
N TRP A 87 4.41 3.99 9.67
CA TRP A 87 4.70 2.88 8.77
C TRP A 87 6.19 2.54 8.66
N TYR A 88 7.08 3.35 9.22
CA TYR A 88 8.52 3.04 9.39
C TYR A 88 9.09 3.89 10.53
N ASP A 89 10.35 3.63 10.91
CA ASP A 89 11.06 4.42 11.90
C ASP A 89 11.64 5.69 11.26
N GLY A 90 10.92 6.81 11.41
CA GLY A 90 11.34 8.10 10.90
C GLY A 90 10.19 9.08 10.66
N PRO A 91 10.49 10.33 10.26
CA PRO A 91 9.47 11.35 10.03
C PRO A 91 8.66 11.04 8.77
N ALA A 92 7.37 11.38 8.75
CA ALA A 92 6.57 11.25 7.53
C ALA A 92 7.13 12.10 6.39
N ALA A 93 6.94 11.64 5.14
CA ALA A 93 7.32 12.39 3.93
C ALA A 93 6.59 13.74 3.79
N GLY A 94 5.49 13.93 4.54
CA GLY A 94 4.71 15.14 4.57
C GLY A 94 3.36 14.93 5.22
N VAL A 95 2.55 15.98 5.21
CA VAL A 95 1.15 15.94 5.63
C VAL A 95 0.27 16.61 4.58
N VAL A 96 -0.96 16.10 4.44
CA VAL A 96 -2.01 16.76 3.69
C VAL A 96 -2.86 17.55 4.69
N VAL A 97 -3.09 18.83 4.38
CA VAL A 97 -3.94 19.73 5.15
C VAL A 97 -5.22 19.94 4.35
N GLU A 98 -6.35 19.55 4.92
CA GLU A 98 -7.65 19.73 4.31
C GLU A 98 -8.47 20.76 5.07
N ASN A 99 -9.20 21.61 4.34
CA ASN A 99 -10.18 22.50 4.91
C ASN A 99 -11.60 21.98 4.70
N ARG A 100 -12.53 22.42 5.55
CA ARG A 100 -13.94 21.98 5.51
C ARG A 100 -14.69 22.32 4.22
N ARG A 101 -14.13 23.16 3.36
CA ARG A 101 -14.72 23.55 2.06
C ARG A 101 -14.17 22.71 0.90
N GLY A 102 -13.36 21.69 1.17
CA GLY A 102 -12.80 20.77 0.16
C GLY A 102 -11.50 21.27 -0.47
N GLY A 103 -10.88 22.32 0.05
CA GLY A 103 -9.53 22.70 -0.36
C GLY A 103 -8.48 21.86 0.37
N SER A 104 -7.43 21.45 -0.34
CA SER A 104 -6.31 20.71 0.22
C SER A 104 -4.96 21.35 -0.14
N ALA A 105 -3.97 21.15 0.72
CA ALA A 105 -2.59 21.54 0.50
C ALA A 105 -1.64 20.48 1.06
N VAL A 106 -0.42 20.40 0.52
CA VAL A 106 0.61 19.47 0.98
C VAL A 106 1.73 20.24 1.65
N LEU A 107 2.08 19.86 2.87
CA LEU A 107 3.34 20.25 3.51
C LEU A 107 4.32 19.08 3.35
N ARG A 108 5.40 19.29 2.60
CA ARG A 108 6.43 18.28 2.36
C ARG A 108 7.52 18.36 3.42
N ASN A 109 8.10 17.20 3.74
CA ASN A 109 9.30 17.13 4.55
C ASN A 109 10.52 17.09 3.62
N ASP A 110 11.24 18.19 3.52
CA ASP A 110 12.43 18.26 2.68
C ASP A 110 13.61 17.45 3.25
N ASP A 111 13.58 17.11 4.55
CA ASP A 111 14.60 16.27 5.19
C ASP A 111 14.40 14.77 4.91
N VAL A 112 13.26 14.37 4.34
CA VAL A 112 13.00 12.98 3.93
C VAL A 112 13.57 12.75 2.54
N GLU A 113 14.84 12.35 2.52
CA GLU A 113 15.49 11.89 1.29
C GLU A 113 15.16 10.43 1.04
N ALA A 114 14.64 10.14 -0.17
CA ALA A 114 14.55 8.78 -0.66
C ALA A 114 15.97 8.20 -0.81
N ALA A 115 16.18 6.99 -0.30
CA ALA A 115 17.41 6.26 -0.51
C ALA A 115 17.70 6.11 -2.01
N ALA A 116 18.98 6.08 -2.36
CA ALA A 116 19.41 5.80 -3.72
C ALA A 116 18.79 4.47 -4.20
N ILE A 117 18.23 4.49 -5.42
CA ILE A 117 17.64 3.29 -6.01
C ILE A 117 18.75 2.24 -6.15
N ALA A 118 18.53 1.07 -5.55
CA ALA A 118 19.42 -0.08 -5.69
C ALA A 118 19.44 -0.59 -7.15
N ASP A 119 20.32 -1.54 -7.45
CA ASP A 119 20.51 -2.01 -8.83
C ASP A 119 19.18 -2.43 -9.51
N PRO A 120 18.86 -1.87 -10.70
CA PRO A 120 17.62 -2.16 -11.40
C PRO A 120 17.45 -3.64 -11.75
N ILE A 121 16.22 -4.14 -11.62
CA ILE A 121 15.89 -5.52 -11.96
C ILE A 121 15.44 -5.58 -13.42
N ARG A 122 16.24 -6.22 -14.27
CA ARG A 122 15.93 -6.37 -15.71
C ARG A 122 15.66 -7.82 -16.11
N ASP A 123 16.32 -8.74 -15.42
CA ASP A 123 16.28 -10.16 -15.72
C ASP A 123 15.11 -10.82 -14.97
N THR A 124 14.11 -11.28 -15.72
CA THR A 124 12.94 -12.01 -15.19
C THR A 124 13.10 -13.52 -15.29
N SER A 125 14.29 -14.03 -15.61
CA SER A 125 14.57 -15.46 -15.61
C SER A 125 14.33 -16.07 -14.24
N SER A 126 13.92 -17.34 -14.21
CA SER A 126 13.60 -18.01 -12.94
C SER A 126 14.79 -18.09 -11.99
N GLN A 127 16.03 -18.00 -12.48
CA GLN A 127 17.22 -17.96 -11.65
C GLN A 127 17.31 -16.64 -10.86
N CYS A 128 17.19 -15.50 -11.53
CA CYS A 128 17.23 -14.19 -10.88
C CYS A 128 16.00 -13.96 -9.99
N VAL A 129 14.81 -14.38 -10.45
CA VAL A 129 13.56 -14.22 -9.69
C VAL A 129 13.53 -15.08 -8.43
N ALA A 130 14.26 -16.21 -8.39
CA ALA A 130 14.32 -17.06 -7.21
C ALA A 130 14.84 -16.33 -5.97
N GLU A 131 15.73 -15.34 -6.15
CA GLU A 131 16.25 -14.52 -5.05
C GLU A 131 15.17 -13.60 -4.46
N LEU A 132 14.18 -13.20 -5.27
CA LEU A 132 13.05 -12.36 -4.82
C LEU A 132 11.94 -13.16 -4.14
N VAL A 133 11.82 -14.46 -4.44
CA VAL A 133 10.81 -15.37 -3.88
C VAL A 133 11.36 -16.05 -2.63
N THR A 134 11.47 -15.26 -1.56
CA THR A 134 11.96 -15.73 -0.26
C THR A 134 10.89 -16.50 0.53
N GLU A 135 11.31 -17.39 1.42
CA GLU A 135 10.38 -18.11 2.31
C GLU A 135 9.53 -17.14 3.17
N PRO A 136 10.11 -16.09 3.80
CA PRO A 136 9.31 -15.09 4.49
C PRO A 136 8.22 -14.44 3.63
N ARG A 137 8.46 -14.17 2.34
CA ARG A 137 7.43 -13.64 1.43
C ARG A 137 6.31 -14.65 1.16
N VAL A 138 6.66 -15.94 1.04
CA VAL A 138 5.67 -17.02 0.84
C VAL A 138 4.83 -17.24 2.10
N ASP A 139 5.44 -17.23 3.28
CA ASP A 139 4.73 -17.45 4.54
C ASP A 139 3.82 -16.27 4.88
N ARG A 140 4.31 -15.02 4.72
CA ARG A 140 3.44 -13.82 4.84
C ARG A 140 2.26 -13.85 3.87
N ALA A 141 2.46 -14.36 2.65
CA ALA A 141 1.38 -14.52 1.69
C ALA A 141 0.31 -15.50 2.19
N ARG A 142 0.72 -16.64 2.76
CA ARG A 142 -0.21 -17.64 3.34
C ARG A 142 -0.97 -17.07 4.53
N GLU A 143 -0.27 -16.50 5.49
CA GLU A 143 -0.86 -15.90 6.70
C GLU A 143 -1.90 -14.83 6.34
N ARG A 144 -1.61 -13.99 5.34
CA ARG A 144 -2.54 -12.96 4.86
C ARG A 144 -3.78 -13.54 4.15
N ILE A 145 -3.66 -14.69 3.49
CA ILE A 145 -4.81 -15.38 2.88
C ILE A 145 -5.70 -15.98 3.99
N GLU A 146 -5.08 -16.59 5.00
CA GLU A 146 -5.78 -17.19 6.14
C GLU A 146 -6.48 -16.16 7.02
N SER A 147 -5.86 -15.00 7.26
CA SER A 147 -6.42 -13.95 8.13
C SER A 147 -7.72 -13.36 7.58
N VAL A 148 -7.93 -13.43 6.26
CA VAL A 148 -9.18 -13.01 5.59
C VAL A 148 -10.14 -14.18 5.33
N GLY A 149 -9.87 -15.37 5.90
CA GLY A 149 -10.73 -16.54 5.82
C GLY A 149 -10.78 -17.20 4.43
N LYS A 150 -9.79 -16.94 3.56
CA LYS A 150 -9.71 -17.57 2.23
C LYS A 150 -8.93 -18.88 2.31
N ALA A 151 -9.23 -19.80 1.40
CA ALA A 151 -8.45 -21.03 1.25
C ALA A 151 -7.07 -20.73 0.67
N VAL A 152 -6.01 -21.29 1.28
CA VAL A 152 -4.63 -21.17 0.81
C VAL A 152 -4.42 -22.05 -0.42
N THR A 153 -4.60 -21.47 -1.60
CA THR A 153 -4.32 -22.15 -2.87
C THR A 153 -3.00 -21.66 -3.47
N THR A 154 -2.37 -22.48 -4.31
CA THR A 154 -1.15 -22.10 -5.04
C THR A 154 -1.34 -20.78 -5.80
N THR A 155 -2.47 -20.59 -6.48
CA THR A 155 -2.76 -19.38 -7.25
C THR A 155 -2.88 -18.13 -6.37
N GLU A 156 -3.49 -18.24 -5.20
CA GLU A 156 -3.58 -17.12 -4.25
C GLU A 156 -2.19 -16.78 -3.69
N VAL A 157 -1.38 -17.78 -3.32
CA VAL A 157 -0.01 -17.55 -2.85
C VAL A 157 0.84 -16.89 -3.95
N GLN A 158 0.75 -17.36 -5.19
CA GLN A 158 1.44 -16.73 -6.33
C GLN A 158 1.06 -15.26 -6.49
N THR A 159 -0.23 -14.96 -6.41
CA THR A 159 -0.75 -13.60 -6.54
C THR A 159 -0.20 -12.70 -5.44
N ARG A 160 -0.26 -13.15 -4.17
CA ARG A 160 0.22 -12.38 -3.02
C ARG A 160 1.73 -12.17 -3.01
N VAL A 161 2.51 -13.18 -3.42
CA VAL A 161 3.96 -13.06 -3.56
C VAL A 161 4.30 -12.06 -4.67
N PHE A 162 3.62 -12.12 -5.81
CA PHE A 162 3.80 -11.14 -6.89
C PHE A 162 3.48 -9.71 -6.42
N GLU A 163 2.34 -9.49 -5.75
CA GLU A 163 1.96 -8.19 -5.21
C GLU A 163 3.00 -7.64 -4.22
N SER A 164 3.52 -8.48 -3.32
CA SER A 164 4.57 -8.09 -2.38
C SER A 164 5.87 -7.70 -3.11
N ILE A 165 6.33 -8.51 -4.08
CA ILE A 165 7.54 -8.22 -4.85
C ILE A 165 7.41 -6.91 -5.62
N VAL A 166 6.31 -6.71 -6.37
CA VAL A 166 6.11 -5.49 -7.15
C VAL A 166 6.12 -4.25 -6.27
N ARG A 167 5.52 -4.36 -5.07
CA ARG A 167 5.43 -3.27 -4.12
C ARG A 167 6.77 -2.95 -3.45
N GLU A 168 7.47 -3.98 -2.98
CA GLU A 168 8.73 -3.87 -2.23
C GLU A 168 9.93 -3.54 -3.13
N GLU A 169 9.88 -3.94 -4.41
CA GLU A 169 10.96 -3.73 -5.40
C GLU A 169 10.62 -2.67 -6.44
N TYR A 170 9.53 -1.90 -6.25
CA TYR A 170 8.96 -1.00 -7.27
C TYR A 170 10.00 -0.13 -7.97
N ALA A 171 10.80 0.64 -7.22
CA ALA A 171 11.80 1.52 -7.83
C ALA A 171 12.83 0.78 -8.70
N ARG A 172 13.22 -0.44 -8.32
CA ARG A 172 14.18 -1.25 -9.08
C ARG A 172 13.54 -1.83 -10.34
N LEU A 173 12.27 -2.22 -10.26
CA LEU A 173 11.50 -2.76 -11.39
C LEU A 173 11.18 -1.65 -12.41
N ASP A 174 10.76 -0.48 -11.94
CA ASP A 174 10.47 0.69 -12.75
C ASP A 174 11.73 1.19 -13.48
N ALA A 175 12.84 1.36 -12.75
CA ALA A 175 14.14 1.72 -13.34
C ALA A 175 14.69 0.66 -14.30
N GLY A 176 14.27 -0.59 -14.14
CA GLY A 176 14.65 -1.70 -15.00
C GLY A 176 13.81 -1.83 -16.27
N GLY A 177 12.62 -1.21 -16.32
CA GLY A 177 11.63 -1.46 -17.36
C GLY A 177 11.21 -2.93 -17.41
N THR A 178 11.07 -3.57 -16.25
CA THR A 178 10.83 -5.01 -16.16
C THR A 178 9.50 -5.41 -16.80
N ASP A 179 9.51 -6.52 -17.55
CA ASP A 179 8.27 -7.15 -18.00
C ASP A 179 7.55 -7.83 -16.82
N LEU A 180 6.45 -7.20 -16.38
CA LEU A 180 5.68 -7.67 -15.22
C LEU A 180 4.94 -8.99 -15.49
N ASP A 181 4.58 -9.30 -16.74
CA ASP A 181 3.91 -10.56 -17.09
C ASP A 181 4.91 -11.71 -17.08
N ALA A 182 6.12 -11.48 -17.61
CA ALA A 182 7.23 -12.43 -17.50
C ALA A 182 7.63 -12.66 -16.03
N LEU A 183 7.72 -11.58 -15.23
CA LEU A 183 7.99 -11.66 -13.79
C LEU A 183 6.93 -12.49 -13.07
N ARG A 184 5.64 -12.21 -13.31
CA ARG A 184 4.51 -12.97 -12.73
C ARG A 184 4.60 -14.45 -13.08
N SER A 185 4.92 -14.77 -14.34
CA SER A 185 5.06 -16.14 -14.81
C SER A 185 6.20 -16.87 -14.11
N SER A 186 7.37 -16.24 -13.97
CA SER A 186 8.53 -16.80 -13.26
C SER A 186 8.24 -17.04 -11.78
N ILE A 187 7.62 -16.08 -11.09
CA ILE A 187 7.17 -16.23 -9.69
C ILE A 187 6.21 -17.42 -9.58
N GLY A 188 5.24 -17.53 -10.50
CA GLY A 188 4.28 -18.63 -10.57
C GLY A 188 4.95 -20.01 -10.57
N SER A 189 5.95 -20.18 -11.43
CA SER A 189 6.71 -21.42 -11.55
C SER A 189 7.46 -21.76 -10.25
N ILE A 190 8.14 -20.77 -9.65
CA ILE A 190 8.96 -20.97 -8.44
C ILE A 190 8.10 -21.29 -7.22
N VAL A 191 7.00 -20.56 -7.03
CA VAL A 191 6.05 -20.82 -5.93
C VAL A 191 5.42 -22.20 -6.08
N SER A 192 5.01 -22.59 -7.29
CA SER A 192 4.45 -23.94 -7.54
C SER A 192 5.43 -25.04 -7.12
N LYS A 193 6.71 -24.88 -7.47
CA LYS A 193 7.76 -25.83 -7.09
C LYS A 193 7.93 -25.92 -5.58
N LYS A 194 8.01 -24.77 -4.88
CA LYS A 194 8.15 -24.71 -3.42
C LYS A 194 6.96 -25.36 -2.68
N LEU A 195 5.73 -25.10 -3.14
CA LEU A 195 4.52 -25.67 -2.54
C LEU A 195 4.36 -27.16 -2.84
N GLY A 196 4.75 -27.61 -4.04
CA GLY A 196 4.73 -29.03 -4.40
C GLY A 196 5.66 -29.88 -3.56
N THR A 197 6.87 -29.39 -3.25
CA THR A 197 7.84 -30.10 -2.39
C THR A 197 7.42 -30.17 -0.92
N ALA A 198 6.61 -29.22 -0.44
CA ALA A 198 6.13 -29.20 0.94
C ALA A 198 5.04 -30.27 1.19
N GLY A 199 4.22 -30.59 0.19
CA GLY A 199 3.17 -31.61 0.30
C GLY A 199 3.65 -33.07 0.21
N GLU A 200 4.93 -33.31 -0.09
CA GLU A 200 5.54 -34.65 -0.13
C GLU A 200 6.31 -35.01 1.16
N SER A 201 6.38 -34.09 2.12
CA SER A 201 7.13 -34.26 3.39
C SER A 201 6.25 -34.42 4.64
N GLU A 202 4.94 -34.61 4.48
CA GLU A 202 3.97 -34.93 5.56
C GLU A 202 3.50 -36.39 5.51
#